data_AF-A0A3C0Q6N3-F1
#
_entry.id   AF-A0A3C0Q6N3-F1
#
_cell.length_a   1.000
_cell.length_b   1.000
_cell.length_c   1.000
_cell.angle_alpha   90.00
_cell.angle_beta   90.00
_cell.angle_gamma   90.00
#
_symmetry.space_group_name_H-M   'P 1'
#
loop_
_entity.id
_entity.type
_entity.pdbx_description
1 polymer ?
#
loop_
_entity_poly.entity_id
_entity_poly.type
_entity_poly.pdbx_seq_one_letter_code
_entity_poly.pdbx_strand_id
1 'polypeptide(L)' 'FHAFFNHYRLLPDHWQKRVEMAGGVDDKIARARVVCDYVAGMTDRFAIREHERMFDLYWDLK' A
#
# COMPACT_ATOMS: atom_id res chain seq x y z
N PHE A 1 3.31 -1.12 6.00
CA PHE A 1 4.00 0.03 5.38
C PHE A 1 4.98 -0.37 4.28
N HIS A 2 6.07 -1.09 4.60
CA HIS A 2 7.16 -1.37 3.65
C HIS A 2 6.72 -2.06 2.35
N ALA A 3 5.78 -3.00 2.42
CA ALA A 3 5.23 -3.67 1.23
C ALA A 3 4.68 -2.66 0.20
N PHE A 4 3.76 -1.78 0.64
CA PHE A 4 3.19 -0.72 -0.20
C PHE A 4 4.21 0.33 -0.65
N PHE A 5 5.19 0.65 0.19
CA PHE A 5 6.22 1.64 -0.17
C PHE A 5 7.15 1.13 -1.28
N ASN A 6 7.59 -0.12 -1.18
CA ASN A 6 8.46 -0.74 -2.18
C ASN A 6 7.68 -1.10 -3.45
N HIS A 7 6.43 -1.54 -3.31
CA HIS A 7 5.56 -1.95 -4.40
C HIS A 7 4.22 -1.23 -4.30
N TYR A 8 4.18 0.04 -4.72
CA TYR A 8 2.97 0.87 -4.62
C TYR A 8 1.78 0.31 -5.41
N ARG A 9 2.03 -0.56 -6.40
CA ARG A 9 1.01 -1.31 -7.15
C ARG A 9 0.22 -2.32 -6.32
N LEU A 10 0.65 -2.60 -5.09
CA LEU A 10 -0.13 -3.41 -4.14
C LEU A 10 -1.27 -2.61 -3.49
N LEU A 11 -1.25 -1.28 -3.59
CA LEU A 11 -2.35 -0.44 -3.12
C LEU A 11 -3.61 -0.66 -3.98
N PRO A 12 -4.82 -0.35 -3.47
CA PRO A 12 -6.01 -0.28 -4.31
C PRO A 12 -5.84 0.74 -5.45
N ASP A 13 -6.49 0.51 -6.60
CA ASP A 13 -6.30 1.31 -7.83
C ASP A 13 -6.41 2.82 -7.64
N HIS A 14 -7.35 3.29 -6.82
CA HIS A 14 -7.52 4.71 -6.55
C HIS A 14 -6.34 5.30 -5.76
N TRP A 15 -5.72 4.53 -4.86
CA TRP A 15 -4.50 4.92 -4.15
C TRP A 15 -3.27 4.83 -5.04
N GLN A 16 -3.18 3.86 -5.96
CA GLN A 16 -2.12 3.82 -6.97
C GLN A 16 -2.12 5.10 -7.81
N LYS A 17 -3.30 5.50 -8.32
CA LYS A 17 -3.48 6.76 -9.06
C LYS A 17 -3.05 7.98 -8.22
N ARG A 18 -3.34 8.00 -6.92
CA ARG A 18 -2.86 9.07 -6.02
C ARG A 18 -1.34 9.11 -5.90
N VAL A 19 -0.66 7.95 -5.87
CA VAL A 19 0.81 7.89 -5.91
C VAL A 19 1.33 8.50 -7.21
N GLU A 20 0.75 8.13 -8.34
CA GLU A 20 1.15 8.62 -9.67
C GLU A 20 0.93 10.13 -9.81
N MET A 21 -0.25 10.63 -9.44
CA MET A 21 -0.57 12.06 -9.47
C MET A 21 0.32 12.89 -8.53
N ALA A 22 0.76 12.31 -7.41
CA ALA A 22 1.67 12.97 -6.48
C ALA A 22 3.14 12.94 -6.93
N GLY A 23 3.46 12.35 -8.09
CA GLY A 23 4.85 12.15 -8.54
C GLY A 23 5.60 11.06 -7.76
N GLY A 24 4.88 10.25 -6.98
CA GLY A 24 5.46 9.21 -6.12
C GLY A 24 6.06 8.02 -6.86
N VAL A 25 5.97 7.98 -8.20
CA VAL A 25 6.71 7.01 -9.01
C VAL A 25 8.21 7.26 -8.87
N ASP A 26 8.63 8.53 -8.93
CA ASP A 26 10.03 8.94 -8.85
C ASP A 26 10.40 9.50 -7.47
N ASP A 27 9.49 10.25 -6.83
CA ASP A 27 9.70 10.83 -5.52
C ASP A 27 9.26 9.87 -4.38
N LYS A 28 10.26 9.31 -3.69
CA LYS A 28 10.04 8.44 -2.54
C LYS A 28 9.32 9.14 -1.38
N ILE A 29 9.54 10.43 -1.15
CA ILE A 29 8.86 11.16 -0.06
C ILE A 29 7.38 11.32 -0.40
N ALA A 30 7.05 11.70 -1.64
CA ALA A 30 5.67 11.78 -2.10
C ALA A 30 4.96 10.42 -2.00
N ARG A 31 5.63 9.33 -2.39
CA ARG A 31 5.11 7.96 -2.21
C ARG A 31 4.85 7.63 -0.75
N ALA A 32 5.81 7.89 0.12
CA ALA A 32 5.70 7.58 1.56
C ALA A 32 4.49 8.28 2.18
N ARG A 33 4.23 9.55 1.80
CA ARG A 33 3.04 10.29 2.27
C ARG A 33 1.74 9.61 1.88
N VAL A 34 1.58 9.24 0.61
CA VAL A 34 0.36 8.56 0.13
C VAL A 34 0.17 7.20 0.81
N VAL A 35 1.26 6.46 1.03
CA VAL A 35 1.21 5.18 1.76
C VAL A 35 0.84 5.39 3.23
N CYS A 36 1.38 6.43 3.88
CA CYS A 36 1.03 6.78 5.25
C CYS A 36 -0.46 7.14 5.37
N ASP A 37 -0.99 7.95 4.46
CA ASP A 37 -2.41 8.30 4.43
C ASP A 37 -3.29 7.05 4.30
N TYR A 38 -2.90 6.11 3.44
CA TYR A 38 -3.63 4.86 3.27
C TYR A 38 -3.62 4.00 4.55
N VAL A 39 -2.45 3.82 5.18
CA VAL A 39 -2.30 3.03 6.40
C VAL A 39 -3.00 3.69 7.59
N ALA A 40 -2.89 5.01 7.74
CA ALA A 40 -3.53 5.76 8.82
C ALA A 40 -5.06 5.81 8.68
N GLY A 41 -5.58 5.68 7.46
CA GLY A 41 -7.02 5.58 7.19
C GLY A 41 -7.62 4.20 7.45
N MET A 42 -6.82 3.18 7.79
CA MET A 42 -7.32 1.85 8.07
C MET A 42 -7.94 1.76 9.46
N THR A 43 -8.99 0.96 9.59
CA THR A 43 -9.44 0.45 10.90
C THR A 43 -8.64 -0.81 11.26
N ASP A 44 -8.50 -1.12 12.55
CA ASP A 44 -7.74 -2.30 13.00
C ASP A 44 -8.19 -3.60 12.30
N ARG A 45 -9.51 -3.81 12.18
CA ARG A 45 -10.08 -5.00 11.51
C ARG A 45 -9.77 -5.05 10.02
N PHE A 46 -9.65 -3.89 9.37
CA PHE A 46 -9.27 -3.82 7.97
C PHE A 46 -7.77 -4.09 7.81
N ALA A 47 -6.92 -3.49 8.65
CA ALA A 47 -5.47 -3.67 8.62
C ALA A 47 -5.06 -5.14 8.82
N ILE A 48 -5.71 -5.86 9.75
CA ILE A 48 -5.46 -7.30 9.98
C ILE A 48 -5.81 -8.11 8.73
N ARG A 49 -7.03 -7.95 8.19
CA ARG A 49 -7.46 -8.69 6.98
C ARG A 49 -6.60 -8.36 5.76
N GLU A 50 -6.19 -7.11 5.62
CA GLU A 50 -5.33 -6.69 4.50
C GLU A 50 -3.94 -7.29 4.63
N HIS A 51 -3.40 -7.38 5.85
CA HIS A 51 -2.15 -8.09 6.12
C HIS A 51 -2.28 -9.59 5.82
N GLU A 52 -3.31 -10.27 6.31
CA GLU A 52 -3.59 -11.68 5.99
C GLU A 52 -3.68 -11.88 4.47
N ARG A 53 -4.46 -11.04 3.75
CA ARG A 53 -4.57 -11.11 2.29
C ARG A 53 -3.24 -10.93 1.57
N MET A 54 -2.33 -10.12 2.09
CA MET A 54 -1.04 -9.86 1.44
C MET A 54 0.02 -10.91 1.73
N PHE A 55 -0.05 -11.55 2.90
CA PHE A 55 1.00 -12.47 3.35
C PHE A 55 0.56 -13.94 3.29
N ASP A 56 -0.71 -14.27 3.55
CA ASP A 56 -1.20 -15.66 3.46
C ASP A 56 -1.41 -16.09 2.01
N LEU A 57 -1.99 -15.24 1.14
CA LEU A 57 -2.07 -15.54 -0.30
C LEU A 57 -0.68 -15.70 -0.93
N TYR A 58 0.32 -15.03 -0.37
CA TYR A 58 1.70 -15.12 -0.85
C TYR A 58 2.38 -16.42 -0.38
N TRP A 59 1.90 -17.04 0.70
CA TRP A 59 2.36 -18.34 1.17
C TRP A 59 1.76 -19.52 0.39
N ASP A 60 0.53 -19.39 -0.12
CA ASP A 60 -0.12 -20.42 -0.96
C ASP A 60 0.41 -20.48 -2.40
N LEU A 61 1.19 -19.47 -2.84
CA LEU A 61 1.80 -19.42 -4.18
C LEU A 61 3.23 -20.00 -4.21
N LYS A 62 3.63 -20.77 -3.19
CA LYS A 62 4.99 -21.31 -3.04
C LYS A 62 5.09 -22.80 -3.35
#